data_AF-A0A815Q6Y5-F1
#
_entry.id   AF-A0A815Q6Y5-F1
#
_cell.length_a   1.000
_cell.length_b   1.000
_cell.length_c   1.000
_cell.angle_alpha   90.00
_cell.angle_beta   90.00
_cell.angle_gamma   90.00
#
_symmetry.space_group_name_H-M   'P 1'
#
loop_
_entity.id
_entity.type
_entity.pdbx_description
1 polymer ?
#
loop_
_entity_poly.entity_id
_entity_poly.type
_entity_poly.pdbx_seq_one_letter_code
_entity_poly.pdbx_strand_id
1 'polypeptide(L)'
;MSRQNVPDRVVHAKGIGAFGVFEATDDISDICKAKVFKVGQKTRVLARFSLGPDSSGPVDTIHEARGFAVKMYTDEGIWDLVATSSPVFFIRNPILFPELARTLKRNPQTNMKDPNIYWNFVANHVETVHQIIMINSDRGVPDSFRFINGYGAHTFKMINNKNEYVWVKFHLRCDQCIWSGGTRKVKLMPGEHPTLSEADLSEAIAAKNYPSWTLYIQVMTDEQAKLCPFNAFDMTKIFSHKLYPLRKVGKLILNENPTNYVSQIEQAAFTPANLPPGIDVSPDQILRMRISAYIDAQQRRLGPNSRLIPINNPETNPNFRKGKSQHTNFIQIL
;
A
#
# COMPACT_ATOMS: atom_id res chain seq x y z
N MET A 1 -3.88 -23.25 -23.03
CA MET A 1 -2.48 -23.01 -22.62
C MET A 1 -2.06 -21.55 -22.85
N SER A 2 -2.17 -21.01 -24.07
CA SER A 2 -1.66 -19.66 -24.44
C SER A 2 -2.34 -18.42 -23.80
N ARG A 3 -3.35 -18.59 -22.94
CA ARG A 3 -4.09 -17.48 -22.28
C ARG A 3 -4.16 -17.62 -20.75
N GLN A 4 -3.28 -18.42 -20.15
CA GLN A 4 -3.27 -18.63 -18.70
C GLN A 4 -2.73 -17.41 -17.94
N ASN A 5 -1.87 -16.61 -18.57
CA ASN A 5 -1.21 -15.47 -17.93
C ASN A 5 -1.99 -14.18 -18.22
N VAL A 6 -2.25 -13.42 -17.17
CA VAL A 6 -2.61 -12.00 -17.28
C VAL A 6 -1.32 -11.19 -17.42
N PRO A 7 -1.34 -10.01 -18.07
CA PRO A 7 -0.19 -9.13 -18.05
C PRO A 7 0.25 -8.81 -16.62
N ASP A 8 1.56 -8.72 -16.40
CA ASP A 8 2.10 -8.29 -15.11
C ASP A 8 1.70 -6.84 -14.80
N ARG A 9 1.79 -6.46 -13.53
CA ARG A 9 1.69 -5.04 -13.15
C ARG A 9 2.88 -4.28 -13.74
N VAL A 10 2.63 -3.08 -14.25
CA VAL A 10 3.68 -2.21 -14.85
C VAL A 10 4.81 -1.89 -13.86
N VAL A 11 4.45 -1.74 -12.60
CA VAL A 11 5.34 -1.63 -11.42
C VAL A 11 4.77 -2.54 -10.34
N HIS A 12 5.58 -2.90 -9.34
CA HIS A 12 5.17 -3.80 -8.27
C HIS A 12 4.72 -5.19 -8.76
N ALA A 13 5.28 -5.66 -9.88
CA ALA A 13 4.95 -6.95 -10.49
C ALA A 13 5.20 -8.11 -9.53
N LYS A 14 6.42 -8.18 -9.01
CA LYS A 14 6.84 -9.20 -8.05
C LYS A 14 6.34 -8.88 -6.64
N GLY A 15 5.69 -9.85 -6.00
CA GLY A 15 5.18 -9.70 -4.66
C GLY A 15 4.47 -10.94 -4.13
N ILE A 16 4.08 -10.88 -2.88
CA ILE A 16 3.28 -11.90 -2.20
C ILE A 16 2.13 -11.22 -1.47
N GLY A 17 1.05 -11.95 -1.21
CA GLY A 17 0.01 -11.48 -0.33
C GLY A 17 -0.42 -12.53 0.66
N ALA A 18 -1.06 -12.04 1.70
CA ALA A 18 -1.66 -12.85 2.73
C ALA A 18 -2.94 -12.19 3.22
N PHE A 19 -3.78 -13.02 3.79
CA PHE A 19 -5.06 -12.65 4.33
C PHE A 19 -4.96 -12.47 5.84
N GLY A 20 -5.89 -11.69 6.38
CA GLY A 20 -5.86 -11.34 7.79
C GLY A 20 -7.13 -10.67 8.29
N VAL A 21 -7.00 -10.05 9.45
CA VAL A 21 -8.03 -9.26 10.11
C VAL A 21 -7.45 -7.93 10.56
N PHE A 22 -8.19 -6.86 10.31
CA PHE A 22 -8.02 -5.57 10.98
C PHE A 22 -9.06 -5.45 12.09
N GLU A 23 -8.62 -5.14 13.30
CA GLU A 23 -9.47 -4.86 14.45
C GLU A 23 -9.29 -3.41 14.90
N ALA A 24 -10.37 -2.62 14.90
CA ALA A 24 -10.35 -1.29 15.48
C ALA A 24 -10.31 -1.41 17.02
N THR A 25 -9.27 -0.85 17.65
CA THR A 25 -9.03 -1.00 19.10
C THR A 25 -9.25 0.27 19.88
N ASP A 26 -9.16 1.43 19.23
CA ASP A 26 -9.18 2.74 19.87
C ASP A 26 -10.25 3.61 19.21
N ASP A 27 -11.01 4.35 20.01
CA ASP A 27 -12.08 5.20 19.50
C ASP A 27 -11.48 6.40 18.76
N ILE A 28 -11.92 6.61 17.52
CA ILE A 28 -11.62 7.77 16.68
C ILE A 28 -12.88 8.39 16.07
N SER A 29 -14.04 8.17 16.70
CA SER A 29 -15.35 8.67 16.24
C SER A 29 -15.46 10.19 16.19
N ASP A 30 -14.61 10.90 16.94
CA ASP A 30 -14.42 12.36 16.85
C ASP A 30 -13.80 12.82 15.52
N ILE A 31 -13.12 11.92 14.80
CA ILE A 31 -12.40 12.21 13.54
C ILE A 31 -13.06 11.56 12.33
N CYS A 32 -13.55 10.33 12.45
CA CYS A 32 -14.02 9.55 11.30
C CYS A 32 -15.30 8.78 11.59
N LYS A 33 -16.27 8.87 10.68
CA LYS A 33 -17.55 8.13 10.75
C LYS A 33 -17.53 6.72 10.12
N ALA A 34 -16.41 6.31 9.52
CA ALA A 34 -16.32 5.03 8.81
C ALA A 34 -16.53 3.85 9.77
N LYS A 35 -17.45 2.93 9.45
CA LYS A 35 -17.79 1.80 10.33
C LYS A 35 -16.62 0.84 10.58
N VAL A 36 -15.65 0.79 9.68
CA VAL A 36 -14.41 0.02 9.84
C VAL A 36 -13.62 0.41 11.10
N PHE A 37 -13.82 1.63 11.61
CA PHE A 37 -13.16 2.13 12.83
C PHE A 37 -14.02 2.07 14.09
N LYS A 38 -15.21 1.46 14.04
CA LYS A 38 -15.98 1.21 15.26
C LYS A 38 -15.20 0.27 16.17
N VAL A 39 -14.93 0.67 17.42
CA VAL A 39 -14.16 -0.15 18.37
C VAL A 39 -14.73 -1.57 18.48
N GLY A 40 -13.84 -2.56 18.41
CA GLY A 40 -14.16 -3.98 18.40
C GLY A 40 -14.57 -4.54 17.04
N GLN A 41 -14.77 -3.70 16.01
CA GLN A 41 -15.07 -4.16 14.66
C GLN A 41 -13.89 -4.93 14.09
N LYS A 42 -14.15 -6.18 13.67
CA LYS A 42 -13.19 -7.04 12.99
C LYS A 42 -13.51 -7.09 11.50
N THR A 43 -12.57 -6.62 10.69
CA THR A 43 -12.70 -6.51 9.24
C THR A 43 -11.73 -7.44 8.56
N ARG A 44 -12.23 -8.31 7.68
CA ARG A 44 -11.39 -9.20 6.87
C ARG A 44 -10.51 -8.34 5.95
N VAL A 45 -9.24 -8.72 5.77
CA VAL A 45 -8.33 -7.99 4.89
C VAL A 45 -7.52 -8.89 3.95
N LEU A 46 -7.12 -8.34 2.82
CA LEU A 46 -6.03 -8.86 1.98
C LEU A 46 -4.88 -7.84 2.00
N ALA A 47 -3.68 -8.25 2.39
CA ALA A 47 -2.47 -7.46 2.21
C ALA A 47 -1.64 -8.02 1.05
N ARG A 48 -1.07 -7.15 0.22
CA ARG A 48 -0.08 -7.50 -0.80
C ARG A 48 1.17 -6.65 -0.62
N PHE A 49 2.29 -7.34 -0.51
CA PHE A 49 3.63 -6.78 -0.49
C PHE A 49 4.29 -6.94 -1.84
N SER A 50 5.23 -6.05 -2.18
CA SER A 50 5.92 -6.12 -3.47
C SER A 50 7.23 -5.36 -3.47
N LEU A 51 8.11 -5.73 -4.39
CA LEU A 51 9.23 -4.87 -4.79
C LEU A 51 8.70 -3.64 -5.54
N GLY A 52 9.51 -2.59 -5.69
CA GLY A 52 9.05 -1.34 -6.28
C GLY A 52 8.96 -1.41 -7.81
N PRO A 53 10.00 -1.05 -8.58
CA PRO A 53 9.91 -0.90 -10.03
C PRO A 53 10.37 -2.11 -10.85
N ASP A 54 11.33 -2.91 -10.38
CA ASP A 54 11.93 -3.96 -11.21
C ASP A 54 11.07 -5.23 -11.23
N SER A 55 10.49 -5.52 -12.39
CA SER A 55 9.61 -6.67 -12.62
C SER A 55 10.34 -7.93 -13.07
N SER A 56 11.67 -7.88 -13.27
CA SER A 56 12.41 -8.98 -13.92
C SER A 56 13.59 -9.53 -13.14
N GLY A 57 13.98 -8.90 -12.04
CA GLY A 57 15.18 -9.26 -11.29
C GLY A 57 14.91 -10.05 -10.00
N PRO A 58 15.76 -11.04 -9.63
CA PRO A 58 16.04 -11.27 -8.22
C PRO A 58 16.69 -9.96 -7.73
N VAL A 59 16.31 -9.33 -6.63
CA VAL A 59 16.67 -9.77 -5.28
C VAL A 59 15.88 -8.92 -4.28
N ASP A 60 15.50 -9.52 -3.16
CA ASP A 60 15.05 -8.79 -1.96
C ASP A 60 16.08 -7.79 -1.41
N THR A 61 17.32 -7.82 -1.90
CA THR A 61 18.43 -6.97 -1.43
C THR A 61 18.56 -5.62 -2.16
N ILE A 62 17.66 -5.27 -3.08
CA ILE A 62 17.74 -3.98 -3.79
C ILE A 62 17.24 -2.85 -2.88
N HIS A 63 18.01 -1.75 -2.84
CA HIS A 63 17.69 -0.51 -2.11
C HIS A 63 16.49 0.22 -2.72
N GLU A 64 15.30 -0.11 -2.23
CA GLU A 64 14.04 0.37 -2.80
C GLU A 64 12.93 0.46 -1.75
N ALA A 65 11.91 1.28 -2.01
CA ALA A 65 10.68 1.19 -1.25
C ALA A 65 9.91 -0.10 -1.62
N ARG A 66 9.34 -0.76 -0.62
CA ARG A 66 8.43 -1.90 -0.81
C ARG A 66 6.99 -1.40 -0.91
N GLY A 67 6.19 -2.02 -1.78
CA GLY A 67 4.75 -1.81 -1.78
C GLY A 67 4.11 -2.53 -0.60
N PHE A 68 3.10 -1.92 0.03
CA PHE A 68 2.34 -2.52 1.13
C PHE A 68 0.86 -2.11 0.97
N ALA A 69 0.16 -2.79 0.07
CA ALA A 69 -1.25 -2.52 -0.21
C ALA A 69 -2.15 -3.36 0.71
N VAL A 70 -3.12 -2.73 1.37
CA VAL A 70 -4.10 -3.41 2.24
C VAL A 70 -5.51 -3.12 1.73
N LYS A 71 -6.26 -4.18 1.43
CA LYS A 71 -7.67 -4.17 1.07
C LYS A 71 -8.48 -4.62 2.26
N MET A 72 -9.39 -3.78 2.74
CA MET A 72 -10.30 -4.10 3.83
C MET A 72 -11.72 -4.24 3.28
N TYR A 73 -12.35 -5.37 3.57
CA TYR A 73 -13.70 -5.67 3.12
C TYR A 73 -14.70 -5.22 4.20
N THR A 74 -15.05 -3.94 4.17
CA THR A 74 -15.91 -3.31 5.17
C THR A 74 -17.40 -3.55 4.85
N ASP A 75 -18.27 -3.30 5.83
CA ASP A 75 -19.73 -3.35 5.62
C ASP A 75 -20.24 -2.22 4.71
N GLU A 76 -19.38 -1.23 4.39
CA GLU A 76 -19.69 -0.07 3.56
C GLU A 76 -18.95 -0.11 2.20
N GLY A 77 -18.44 -1.29 1.83
CA GLY A 77 -17.67 -1.51 0.61
C GLY A 77 -16.20 -1.80 0.87
N ILE A 78 -15.37 -1.73 -0.17
CA ILE A 78 -13.93 -1.96 -0.04
C ILE A 78 -13.24 -0.64 0.34
N TRP A 79 -12.35 -0.72 1.32
CA TRP A 79 -11.33 0.29 1.56
C TRP A 79 -9.96 -0.24 1.15
N ASP A 80 -9.29 0.43 0.21
CA ASP A 80 -7.90 0.12 -0.13
C ASP A 80 -6.94 1.19 0.41
N LEU A 81 -6.15 0.82 1.41
CA LEU A 81 -4.97 1.59 1.82
C LEU A 81 -3.77 1.11 1.00
N VAL A 82 -3.51 1.80 -0.11
CA VAL A 82 -2.39 1.48 -1.01
C VAL A 82 -1.10 2.15 -0.54
N ALA A 83 -0.57 1.63 0.57
CA ALA A 83 0.60 2.14 1.27
C ALA A 83 1.93 1.61 0.70
N THR A 84 3.03 2.18 1.18
CA THR A 84 4.41 1.78 0.85
C THR A 84 5.27 1.77 2.12
N SER A 85 6.48 1.22 2.05
CA SER A 85 7.41 1.23 3.18
C SER A 85 8.08 2.58 3.45
N SER A 86 7.79 3.61 2.63
CA SER A 86 8.30 4.96 2.80
C SER A 86 7.15 5.96 3.02
N PRO A 87 7.27 6.91 3.97
CA PRO A 87 6.26 7.93 4.20
C PRO A 87 6.24 9.04 3.12
N VAL A 88 7.20 9.02 2.19
CA VAL A 88 7.35 10.01 1.13
C VAL A 88 7.58 9.34 -0.23
N PHE A 89 7.52 10.13 -1.30
CA PHE A 89 7.80 9.70 -2.66
C PHE A 89 8.81 10.63 -3.34
N PHE A 90 9.29 10.24 -4.53
CA PHE A 90 10.32 10.97 -5.26
C PHE A 90 9.85 12.33 -5.79
N ILE A 91 8.58 12.45 -6.15
CA ILE A 91 8.01 13.62 -6.82
C ILE A 91 6.74 14.09 -6.12
N ARG A 92 6.44 15.38 -6.30
CA ARG A 92 5.22 16.04 -5.81
C ARG A 92 4.32 16.58 -6.91
N ASN A 93 4.85 16.69 -8.14
CA ASN A 93 4.10 17.11 -9.32
C ASN A 93 3.92 15.92 -10.26
N PRO A 94 2.68 15.52 -10.61
CA PRO A 94 2.42 14.37 -11.46
C PRO A 94 2.98 14.49 -12.87
N ILE A 95 3.26 15.71 -13.37
CA ILE A 95 3.85 15.91 -14.72
C ILE A 95 5.22 15.23 -14.87
N LEU A 96 5.94 15.03 -13.75
CA LEU A 96 7.25 14.39 -13.73
C LEU A 96 7.18 12.86 -13.72
N PHE A 97 5.98 12.28 -13.54
CA PHE A 97 5.84 10.82 -13.42
C PHE A 97 6.31 10.05 -14.67
N PRO A 98 6.02 10.48 -15.92
CA PRO A 98 6.55 9.81 -17.11
C PRO A 98 8.08 9.81 -17.18
N GLU A 99 8.71 10.90 -16.74
CA GLU A 99 10.17 11.01 -16.71
C GLU A 99 10.77 10.10 -15.62
N LEU A 100 10.24 10.16 -14.40
CA LEU A 100 10.62 9.24 -13.32
C LEU A 100 10.43 7.78 -13.75
N ALA A 101 9.30 7.42 -14.36
CA ALA A 101 9.03 6.06 -14.82
C ALA A 101 10.05 5.58 -15.87
N ARG A 102 10.61 6.49 -16.67
CA ARG A 102 11.66 6.18 -17.65
C ARG A 102 12.96 5.76 -16.96
N THR A 103 13.29 6.37 -15.81
CA THR A 103 14.49 6.00 -15.01
C THR A 103 14.44 4.56 -14.48
N LEU A 104 13.23 3.99 -14.35
CA LEU A 104 13.01 2.65 -13.82
C LEU A 104 13.13 1.56 -14.90
N LYS A 105 13.03 1.97 -16.18
CA LYS A 105 13.06 1.08 -17.34
C LYS A 105 14.49 0.86 -17.84
N ARG A 106 14.63 -0.14 -18.72
CA ARG A 106 15.86 -0.38 -19.46
C ARG A 106 16.04 0.69 -20.54
N ASN A 107 17.29 1.05 -20.82
CA ASN A 107 17.66 1.93 -21.92
C ASN A 107 17.11 1.34 -23.24
N PRO A 108 16.38 2.12 -24.05
CA PRO A 108 15.69 1.60 -25.24
C PRO A 108 16.64 1.11 -26.35
N GLN A 109 17.87 1.61 -26.39
CA GLN A 109 18.86 1.21 -27.39
C GLN A 109 19.59 -0.08 -26.97
N THR A 110 19.97 -0.19 -25.71
CA THR A 110 20.82 -1.29 -25.22
C THR A 110 20.05 -2.38 -24.48
N ASN A 111 18.80 -2.13 -24.10
CA ASN A 111 17.98 -2.96 -23.23
C ASN A 111 18.67 -3.28 -21.88
N MET A 112 19.59 -2.44 -21.43
CA MET A 112 20.30 -2.55 -20.15
C MET A 112 19.82 -1.50 -19.15
N LYS A 113 20.05 -1.74 -17.85
CA LYS A 113 19.85 -0.70 -16.82
C LYS A 113 20.92 0.38 -17.00
N ASP A 114 20.50 1.63 -16.88
CA ASP A 114 21.37 2.79 -17.06
C ASP A 114 21.29 3.69 -15.82
N PRO A 115 22.30 3.64 -14.93
CA PRO A 115 22.30 4.45 -13.71
C PRO A 115 22.41 5.94 -14.00
N ASN A 116 22.92 6.35 -15.16
CA ASN A 116 23.07 7.76 -15.50
C ASN A 116 21.70 8.42 -15.74
N ILE A 117 20.74 7.71 -16.35
CA ILE A 117 19.37 8.22 -16.53
C ILE A 117 18.73 8.49 -15.16
N TYR A 118 18.92 7.57 -14.21
CA TYR A 118 18.40 7.71 -12.85
C TYR A 118 19.04 8.88 -12.09
N TRP A 119 20.37 8.93 -12.04
CA TRP A 119 21.07 9.99 -11.30
C TRP A 119 20.94 11.36 -11.96
N ASN A 120 20.81 11.44 -13.28
CA ASN A 120 20.49 12.70 -13.96
C ASN A 120 19.11 13.22 -13.54
N PHE A 121 18.09 12.37 -13.45
CA PHE A 121 16.78 12.78 -12.93
C PHE A 121 16.90 13.28 -11.49
N VAL A 122 17.55 12.52 -10.61
CA VAL A 122 17.73 12.90 -9.19
C VAL A 122 18.46 14.24 -9.05
N ALA A 123 19.54 14.46 -9.81
CA ALA A 123 20.33 15.69 -9.77
C ALA A 123 19.54 16.93 -10.23
N ASN A 124 18.60 16.76 -11.16
CA ASN A 124 17.78 17.86 -11.68
C ASN A 124 16.48 18.10 -10.88
N HIS A 125 16.14 17.22 -9.94
CA HIS A 125 14.89 17.28 -9.16
C HIS A 125 15.17 17.20 -7.66
N VAL A 126 15.42 18.34 -7.04
CA VAL A 126 15.74 18.47 -5.60
C VAL A 126 14.66 17.91 -4.67
N GLU A 127 13.40 17.81 -5.13
CA GLU A 127 12.33 17.22 -4.35
C GLU A 127 12.51 15.72 -4.07
N THR A 128 13.38 15.04 -4.83
CA THR A 128 13.68 13.62 -4.68
C THR A 128 14.51 13.29 -3.45
N VAL A 129 15.26 14.27 -2.92
CA VAL A 129 16.32 14.06 -1.91
C VAL A 129 15.83 13.30 -0.68
N HIS A 130 14.64 13.63 -0.16
CA HIS A 130 14.10 12.97 1.02
C HIS A 130 13.86 11.47 0.78
N GLN A 131 13.26 11.12 -0.36
CA GLN A 131 13.02 9.72 -0.71
C GLN A 131 14.32 8.97 -1.02
N ILE A 132 15.30 9.62 -1.66
CA ILE A 132 16.63 9.05 -1.92
C ILE A 132 17.33 8.69 -0.62
N ILE A 133 17.32 9.57 0.37
CA ILE A 133 17.88 9.29 1.70
C ILE A 133 17.16 8.10 2.34
N MET A 134 15.83 8.05 2.24
CA MET A 134 15.05 6.96 2.83
C MET A 134 15.40 5.59 2.26
N ILE A 135 15.50 5.43 0.93
CA ILE A 135 15.80 4.14 0.29
C ILE A 135 17.28 3.76 0.37
N ASN A 136 18.19 4.72 0.56
CA ASN A 136 19.61 4.44 0.76
C ASN A 136 19.97 4.27 2.25
N SER A 137 19.00 4.41 3.16
CA SER A 137 19.16 4.00 4.56
C SER A 137 18.90 2.50 4.73
N ASP A 138 19.09 1.99 5.95
CA ASP A 138 18.78 0.59 6.32
C ASP A 138 17.32 0.20 6.02
N ARG A 139 16.40 1.16 5.86
CA ARG A 139 15.00 0.91 5.49
C ARG A 139 14.82 0.47 4.04
N GLY A 140 15.81 0.71 3.17
CA GLY A 140 15.73 0.36 1.75
C GLY A 140 15.89 -1.12 1.46
N VAL A 141 16.48 -1.87 2.39
CA VAL A 141 16.71 -3.31 2.29
C VAL A 141 16.22 -3.98 3.57
N PRO A 142 14.90 -4.17 3.73
CA PRO A 142 14.37 -4.84 4.90
C PRO A 142 14.70 -6.33 4.90
N ASP A 143 14.81 -6.94 6.09
CA ASP A 143 15.04 -8.38 6.25
C ASP A 143 13.95 -9.24 5.56
N SER A 144 12.71 -8.76 5.57
CA SER A 144 11.55 -9.34 4.90
C SER A 144 10.38 -8.35 4.94
N PHE A 145 9.32 -8.60 4.16
CA PHE A 145 8.06 -7.87 4.23
C PHE A 145 7.43 -7.83 5.62
N ARG A 146 7.73 -8.78 6.51
CA ARG A 146 7.21 -8.75 7.90
C ARG A 146 7.87 -7.68 8.77
N PHE A 147 8.98 -7.07 8.35
CA PHE A 147 9.77 -6.13 9.17
C PHE A 147 9.72 -4.68 8.66
N ILE A 148 8.81 -4.37 7.73
CA ILE A 148 8.60 -3.00 7.23
C ILE A 148 7.47 -2.31 7.97
N ASN A 149 7.55 -0.99 8.11
CA ASN A 149 6.36 -0.18 8.32
C ASN A 149 5.60 -0.02 6.99
N GLY A 150 4.31 0.31 7.07
CA GLY A 150 3.52 0.80 5.95
C GLY A 150 3.10 2.24 6.19
N TYR A 151 3.11 3.06 5.15
CA TYR A 151 2.68 4.45 5.20
C TYR A 151 1.72 4.72 4.05
N GLY A 152 0.59 5.36 4.33
CA GLY A 152 -0.30 5.86 3.28
C GLY A 152 0.38 6.88 2.37
N ALA A 153 1.48 7.48 2.85
CA ALA A 153 2.35 8.52 2.28
C ALA A 153 1.63 9.85 2.02
N HIS A 154 0.49 9.80 1.33
CA HIS A 154 -0.40 10.93 1.11
C HIS A 154 -1.07 11.41 2.39
N THR A 155 -1.46 12.68 2.34
CA THR A 155 -2.47 13.23 3.23
C THR A 155 -3.85 12.85 2.70
N PHE A 156 -4.74 12.38 3.56
CA PHE A 156 -6.15 12.09 3.27
C PHE A 156 -7.06 13.00 4.10
N LYS A 157 -8.34 13.08 3.74
CA LYS A 157 -9.36 13.73 4.56
C LYS A 157 -10.10 12.66 5.36
N MET A 158 -10.36 12.95 6.64
CA MET A 158 -11.32 12.20 7.45
C MET A 158 -12.47 13.10 7.87
N ILE A 159 -13.68 12.54 7.91
CA ILE A 159 -14.93 13.26 8.19
C ILE A 159 -15.66 12.52 9.31
N ASN A 160 -16.03 13.24 10.37
CA ASN A 160 -16.74 12.70 11.52
C ASN A 160 -18.27 12.71 11.33
N ASN A 161 -19.02 12.29 12.36
CA ASN A 161 -20.49 12.24 12.32
C ASN A 161 -21.17 13.62 12.27
N LYS A 162 -20.45 14.70 12.62
CA LYS A 162 -20.91 16.09 12.51
C LYS A 162 -20.57 16.72 11.16
N ASN A 163 -19.99 15.95 10.23
CA ASN A 163 -19.44 16.41 8.96
C ASN A 163 -18.30 17.43 9.09
N GLU A 164 -17.64 17.48 10.25
CA GLU A 164 -16.38 18.19 10.43
C GLU A 164 -15.26 17.33 9.84
N TYR A 165 -14.21 17.97 9.30
CA TYR A 165 -13.12 17.24 8.67
C TYR A 165 -11.75 17.65 9.20
N VAL A 166 -10.82 16.70 9.11
CA VAL A 166 -9.40 16.89 9.39
C VAL A 166 -8.55 16.20 8.33
N TRP A 167 -7.30 16.62 8.23
CA TRP A 167 -6.29 16.01 7.38
C TRP A 167 -5.52 14.94 8.16
N VAL A 168 -5.31 13.77 7.54
CA VAL A 168 -4.65 12.65 8.21
C VAL A 168 -3.56 12.01 7.36
N LYS A 169 -2.54 11.47 8.03
CA LYS A 169 -1.59 10.51 7.44
C LYS A 169 -1.71 9.18 8.16
N PHE A 170 -1.71 8.08 7.40
CA PHE A 170 -1.80 6.72 7.93
C PHE A 170 -0.43 6.07 8.12
N HIS A 171 -0.23 5.40 9.25
CA HIS A 171 0.99 4.70 9.62
C HIS A 171 0.66 3.30 10.13
N LEU A 172 0.99 2.27 9.37
CA LEU A 172 1.01 0.88 9.81
C LEU A 172 2.38 0.59 10.41
N ARG A 173 2.49 0.66 11.74
CA ARG A 173 3.76 0.36 12.42
C ARG A 173 3.89 -1.12 12.68
N CYS A 174 4.99 -1.69 12.22
CA CYS A 174 5.36 -3.08 12.48
C CYS A 174 5.45 -3.32 13.99
N ASP A 175 4.80 -4.38 14.48
CA ASP A 175 4.82 -4.76 15.90
C ASP A 175 5.97 -5.73 16.22
N GLN A 176 6.56 -6.31 15.17
CA GLN A 176 7.77 -7.10 15.23
C GLN A 176 8.92 -6.16 15.53
N CYS A 177 9.97 -6.66 16.20
CA CYS A 177 11.19 -5.89 16.39
C CYS A 177 11.73 -5.46 15.02
N ILE A 178 11.55 -4.18 14.65
CA ILE A 178 12.19 -3.58 13.50
C ILE A 178 13.66 -3.51 13.87
N TRP A 179 14.43 -4.48 13.39
CA TRP A 179 15.83 -4.55 13.69
C TRP A 179 16.56 -3.48 12.88
N SER A 180 16.64 -2.27 13.42
CA SER A 180 17.41 -1.15 12.86
C SER A 180 18.87 -1.18 13.31
N GLY A 181 19.38 -2.35 13.70
CA GLY A 181 20.61 -2.51 14.45
C GLY A 181 21.51 -3.58 13.87
N GLY A 182 21.88 -3.41 12.60
CA GLY A 182 23.08 -4.02 12.04
C GLY A 182 22.90 -5.36 11.34
N THR A 183 22.16 -5.39 10.21
CA THR A 183 22.13 -6.49 9.22
C THR A 183 22.02 -7.89 9.82
N ARG A 184 20.88 -8.59 9.68
CA ARG A 184 21.01 -10.04 9.60
C ARG A 184 21.93 -10.23 8.39
N LYS A 185 23.25 -10.32 8.63
CA LYS A 185 24.28 -10.58 7.62
C LYS A 185 24.11 -12.03 7.20
N VAL A 186 22.90 -12.44 6.83
CA VAL A 186 22.83 -13.21 5.62
C VAL A 186 23.37 -12.23 4.59
N LYS A 187 24.68 -12.33 4.30
CA LYS A 187 25.24 -11.89 3.04
C LYS A 187 24.44 -12.69 2.01
N LEU A 188 23.22 -12.26 1.73
CA LEU A 188 22.43 -12.78 0.63
C LEU A 188 23.22 -12.29 -0.56
N MET A 189 24.00 -13.18 -1.18
CA MET A 189 24.60 -12.80 -2.42
C MET A 189 23.44 -12.55 -3.39
N PRO A 190 23.46 -11.42 -4.13
CA PRO A 190 22.47 -11.18 -5.16
C PRO A 190 22.29 -12.42 -6.05
N GLY A 191 21.11 -13.04 -6.02
CA GLY A 191 20.78 -14.23 -6.79
C GLY A 191 20.65 -15.56 -6.03
N GLU A 192 21.14 -15.68 -4.79
CA GLU A 192 21.05 -16.95 -4.03
C GLU A 192 19.63 -17.23 -3.51
N HIS A 193 18.92 -16.17 -3.11
CA HIS A 193 17.56 -16.27 -2.57
C HIS A 193 16.67 -15.23 -3.23
N PRO A 194 16.22 -15.48 -4.47
CA PRO A 194 15.41 -14.52 -5.20
C PRO A 194 14.08 -14.24 -4.50
N THR A 195 13.56 -15.17 -3.70
CA THR A 195 12.20 -15.13 -3.13
C THR A 195 12.18 -15.20 -1.60
N LEU A 196 13.18 -14.63 -0.93
CA LEU A 196 13.33 -14.75 0.51
C LEU A 196 12.15 -14.14 1.27
N SER A 197 11.76 -12.91 0.94
CA SER A 197 10.64 -12.22 1.61
C SER A 197 9.30 -12.91 1.36
N GLU A 198 9.13 -13.51 0.18
CA GLU A 198 7.94 -14.30 -0.16
C GLU A 198 7.88 -15.59 0.67
N ALA A 199 8.98 -16.34 0.73
CA ALA A 199 9.08 -17.56 1.53
C ALA A 199 8.87 -17.26 3.02
N ASP A 200 9.57 -16.25 3.57
CA ASP A 200 9.49 -15.87 4.98
C ASP A 200 8.06 -15.51 5.41
N LEU A 201 7.31 -14.75 4.61
CA LEU A 201 5.92 -14.42 4.93
C LEU A 201 5.04 -15.67 4.96
N SER A 202 5.16 -16.51 3.92
CA SER A 202 4.35 -17.73 3.77
C SER A 202 4.62 -18.72 4.90
N GLU A 203 5.89 -18.99 5.19
CA GLU A 203 6.35 -19.91 6.23
C GLU A 203 5.97 -19.43 7.62
N ALA A 204 6.13 -18.14 7.92
CA ALA A 204 5.74 -17.57 9.21
C ALA A 204 4.23 -17.77 9.48
N ILE A 205 3.38 -17.53 8.48
CA ILE A 205 1.93 -17.74 8.62
C ILE A 205 1.60 -19.23 8.76
N ALA A 206 2.23 -20.11 7.98
CA ALA A 206 2.04 -21.56 8.09
C ALA A 206 2.45 -22.09 9.48
N ALA A 207 3.51 -21.52 10.06
CA ALA A 207 3.99 -21.81 11.40
C ALA A 207 3.20 -21.12 12.53
N LYS A 208 2.08 -20.44 12.22
CA LYS A 208 1.26 -19.64 13.16
C LYS A 208 2.02 -18.49 13.84
N ASN A 209 3.13 -18.06 13.28
CA ASN A 209 3.88 -16.87 13.68
C ASN A 209 3.34 -15.65 12.91
N TYR A 210 2.14 -15.22 13.28
CA TYR A 210 1.38 -14.22 12.54
C TYR A 210 1.99 -12.80 12.65
N PRO A 211 2.43 -12.20 11.54
CA PRO A 211 2.90 -10.82 11.57
C PRO A 211 1.75 -9.84 11.81
N SER A 212 2.04 -8.74 12.51
CA SER A 212 1.05 -7.71 12.81
C SER A 212 1.56 -6.28 12.72
N TRP A 213 0.66 -5.36 12.45
CA TRP A 213 0.95 -3.93 12.40
C TRP A 213 -0.11 -3.15 13.17
N THR A 214 0.31 -2.21 14.00
CA THR A 214 -0.61 -1.27 14.63
C THR A 214 -0.82 -0.06 13.71
N LEU A 215 -2.08 0.21 13.35
CA LEU A 215 -2.49 1.39 12.59
C LEU A 215 -2.55 2.61 13.52
N TYR A 216 -1.84 3.65 13.12
CA TYR A 216 -1.88 4.98 13.70
C TYR A 216 -2.24 6.02 12.64
N ILE A 217 -2.75 7.15 13.11
CA ILE A 217 -2.94 8.36 12.32
C ILE A 217 -2.21 9.55 12.94
N GLN A 218 -1.66 10.42 12.09
CA GLN A 218 -1.40 11.81 12.46
C GLN A 218 -2.60 12.65 12.02
N VAL A 219 -2.91 13.71 12.76
CA VAL A 219 -4.10 14.54 12.54
C VAL A 219 -3.68 16.00 12.47
N MET A 220 -4.15 16.72 11.46
CA MET A 220 -3.90 18.14 11.23
C MET A 220 -5.22 18.82 10.86
N THR A 221 -5.57 19.93 11.51
CA THR A 221 -6.77 20.70 11.15
C THR A 221 -6.56 21.49 9.86
N ASP A 222 -7.62 22.03 9.28
CA ASP A 222 -7.52 22.86 8.08
C ASP A 222 -6.73 24.15 8.31
N GLU A 223 -6.89 24.75 9.49
CA GLU A 223 -6.16 25.94 9.93
C GLU A 223 -4.66 25.63 10.09
N GLN A 224 -4.32 24.50 10.70
CA GLN A 224 -2.94 24.05 10.84
C GLN A 224 -2.29 23.76 9.48
N ALA A 225 -3.05 23.21 8.53
CA ALA A 225 -2.56 22.97 7.17
C ALA A 225 -2.25 24.29 6.43
N LYS A 226 -3.06 25.33 6.60
CA LYS A 226 -2.82 26.68 6.02
C LYS A 226 -1.59 27.37 6.61
N LEU A 227 -1.30 27.11 7.89
CA LEU A 227 -0.14 27.66 8.61
C LEU A 227 1.13 26.79 8.46
N CYS A 228 1.04 25.65 7.78
CA CYS A 228 2.17 24.77 7.59
C CYS A 228 3.25 25.48 6.74
N PRO A 229 4.53 25.47 7.15
CA PRO A 229 5.60 26.17 6.43
C PRO A 229 5.91 25.57 5.05
N PHE A 230 5.30 24.43 4.73
CA PHE A 230 5.32 23.79 3.43
C PHE A 230 3.91 23.31 3.09
N ASN A 231 3.69 22.94 1.82
CA ASN A 231 2.42 22.37 1.41
C ASN A 231 2.15 21.04 2.16
N ALA A 232 1.14 21.01 3.03
CA ALA A 232 0.73 19.81 3.78
C ALA A 232 0.27 18.63 2.91
N PHE A 233 0.08 18.86 1.61
CA PHE A 233 -0.29 17.87 0.59
C PHE A 233 0.89 17.52 -0.34
N ASP A 234 2.12 17.97 -0.03
CA ASP A 234 3.34 17.60 -0.74
C ASP A 234 3.79 16.18 -0.30
N MET A 235 3.71 15.22 -1.23
CA MET A 235 4.09 13.83 -0.99
C MET A 235 5.59 13.63 -0.67
N THR A 236 6.43 14.65 -0.86
CA THR A 236 7.86 14.61 -0.49
C THR A 236 8.10 15.05 0.96
N LYS A 237 7.04 15.40 1.71
CA LYS A 237 7.10 15.90 3.09
C LYS A 237 6.34 15.01 4.07
N ILE A 238 6.73 15.09 5.33
CA ILE A 238 6.10 14.37 6.45
C ILE A 238 5.50 15.36 7.44
N PHE A 239 4.53 14.91 8.22
CA PHE A 239 4.08 15.64 9.40
C PHE A 239 5.03 15.33 10.56
N SER A 240 5.55 16.35 11.22
CA SER A 240 6.43 16.16 12.37
C SER A 240 5.69 15.41 13.48
N HIS A 241 6.23 14.27 13.94
CA HIS A 241 5.65 13.51 15.05
C HIS A 241 5.63 14.30 16.37
N LYS A 242 6.48 15.33 16.52
CA LYS A 242 6.47 16.22 17.69
C LYS A 242 5.25 17.15 17.69
N LEU A 243 4.86 17.65 16.52
CA LEU A 243 3.73 18.59 16.37
C LEU A 243 2.40 17.86 16.21
N TYR A 244 2.43 16.73 15.51
CA TYR A 244 1.25 15.92 15.19
C TYR A 244 1.54 14.49 15.67
N PRO A 245 1.37 14.19 16.96
CA PRO A 245 1.68 12.87 17.50
C PRO A 245 0.78 11.78 16.91
N LEU A 246 1.27 10.54 16.94
CA LEU A 246 0.53 9.38 16.47
C LEU A 246 -0.62 9.06 17.43
N ARG A 247 -1.84 9.00 16.89
CA ARG A 247 -3.02 8.46 17.57
C ARG A 247 -3.27 7.04 17.09
N LYS A 248 -3.41 6.10 18.01
CA LYS A 248 -3.68 4.69 17.70
C LYS A 248 -5.11 4.52 17.19
N VAL A 249 -5.31 3.58 16.26
CA VAL A 249 -6.62 3.28 15.66
C VAL A 249 -6.98 1.81 15.82
N GLY A 250 -6.07 0.91 15.49
CA GLY A 250 -6.38 -0.52 15.44
C GLY A 250 -5.18 -1.38 15.12
N LYS A 251 -5.41 -2.69 14.99
CA LYS A 251 -4.37 -3.69 14.76
C LYS A 251 -4.70 -4.53 13.53
N LEU A 252 -3.75 -4.63 12.61
CA LEU A 252 -3.75 -5.51 11.45
C LEU A 252 -2.95 -6.77 11.79
N ILE A 253 -3.51 -7.96 11.58
CA ILE A 253 -2.83 -9.25 11.76
C ILE A 253 -3.03 -10.09 10.49
N LEU A 254 -1.96 -10.63 9.91
CA LEU A 254 -2.04 -11.56 8.79
C LEU A 254 -1.89 -12.99 9.29
N ASN A 255 -2.88 -13.84 8.98
CA ASN A 255 -3.01 -15.16 9.60
C ASN A 255 -3.43 -16.28 8.65
N GLU A 256 -3.56 -15.99 7.36
CA GLU A 256 -4.02 -16.95 6.36
C GLU A 256 -3.24 -16.77 5.04
N ASN A 257 -2.63 -17.84 4.56
CA ASN A 257 -1.99 -17.85 3.24
C ASN A 257 -3.04 -18.01 2.13
N PRO A 258 -2.82 -17.44 0.93
CA PRO A 258 -3.72 -17.65 -0.19
C PRO A 258 -3.73 -19.13 -0.59
N THR A 259 -4.92 -19.67 -0.88
CA THR A 259 -5.10 -21.01 -1.44
C THR A 259 -4.74 -21.08 -2.92
N ASN A 260 -4.78 -19.94 -3.62
CA ASN A 260 -4.38 -19.85 -5.02
C ASN A 260 -3.78 -18.46 -5.33
N TYR A 261 -2.48 -18.43 -5.60
CA TYR A 261 -1.75 -17.18 -5.84
C TYR A 261 -2.31 -16.37 -7.01
N VAL A 262 -2.63 -17.00 -8.14
CA VAL A 262 -3.07 -16.27 -9.34
C VAL A 262 -4.41 -15.57 -9.11
N SER A 263 -5.42 -16.32 -8.65
CA SER A 263 -6.77 -15.78 -8.46
C SER A 263 -6.90 -14.83 -7.26
N GLN A 264 -6.08 -14.98 -6.23
CA GLN A 264 -6.20 -14.19 -4.99
C GLN A 264 -5.13 -13.09 -4.85
N ILE A 265 -3.96 -13.24 -5.46
CA ILE A 265 -2.86 -12.26 -5.33
C ILE A 265 -2.60 -11.58 -6.68
N GLU A 266 -2.42 -12.35 -7.75
CA GLU A 266 -2.07 -11.77 -9.05
C GLU A 266 -3.23 -10.95 -9.62
N GLN A 267 -4.46 -11.45 -9.51
CA GLN A 267 -5.66 -10.75 -9.96
C GLN A 267 -6.19 -9.70 -8.97
N ALA A 268 -5.59 -9.56 -7.79
CA ALA A 268 -5.98 -8.52 -6.84
C ALA A 268 -5.72 -7.11 -7.40
N ALA A 269 -6.76 -6.28 -7.37
CA ALA A 269 -6.79 -4.91 -7.84
C ALA A 269 -7.03 -3.97 -6.65
N PHE A 270 -6.00 -3.20 -6.31
CA PHE A 270 -6.05 -2.18 -5.26
C PHE A 270 -6.13 -0.81 -5.90
N THR A 271 -6.96 0.11 -5.41
CA THR A 271 -6.95 1.50 -5.89
C THR A 271 -7.18 2.48 -4.75
N PRO A 272 -6.42 3.59 -4.65
CA PRO A 272 -6.68 4.62 -3.64
C PRO A 272 -8.04 5.32 -3.79
N ALA A 273 -8.80 5.01 -4.84
CA ALA A 273 -10.17 5.45 -5.05
C ALA A 273 -11.20 4.69 -4.20
N ASN A 274 -10.86 3.49 -3.73
CA ASN A 274 -11.74 2.69 -2.89
C ASN A 274 -11.65 3.20 -1.45
N LEU A 275 -12.56 4.10 -1.09
CA LEU A 275 -12.63 4.73 0.23
C LEU A 275 -14.03 4.52 0.84
N PRO A 276 -14.13 4.16 2.13
CA PRO A 276 -15.41 4.04 2.82
C PRO A 276 -15.95 5.43 3.19
N PRO A 277 -17.26 5.57 3.48
CA PRO A 277 -17.83 6.80 3.99
C PRO A 277 -17.05 7.32 5.21
N GLY A 278 -16.61 8.58 5.17
CA GLY A 278 -15.80 9.18 6.25
C GLY A 278 -14.31 9.27 5.95
N ILE A 279 -13.82 8.69 4.85
CA ILE A 279 -12.47 8.92 4.31
C ILE A 279 -12.60 9.47 2.89
N ASP A 280 -11.84 10.51 2.57
CA ASP A 280 -11.86 11.16 1.26
C ASP A 280 -10.45 11.62 0.83
N VAL A 281 -10.31 12.00 -0.44
CA VAL A 281 -9.06 12.42 -1.05
C VAL A 281 -8.71 13.86 -0.66
N SER A 282 -7.41 14.14 -0.59
CA SER A 282 -6.91 15.50 -0.38
C SER A 282 -6.61 16.23 -1.71
N PRO A 283 -6.18 17.50 -1.65
CA PRO A 283 -5.59 18.20 -2.80
C PRO A 283 -4.22 17.68 -3.26
N ASP A 284 -3.67 16.61 -2.67
CA ASP A 284 -2.42 15.99 -3.13
C ASP A 284 -2.55 15.57 -4.61
N GLN A 285 -1.74 16.19 -5.46
CA GLN A 285 -1.79 15.99 -6.91
C GLN A 285 -1.31 14.59 -7.33
N ILE A 286 -0.37 14.00 -6.59
CA ILE A 286 0.08 12.64 -6.85
C ILE A 286 -1.02 11.65 -6.48
N LEU A 287 -1.72 11.85 -5.35
CA LEU A 287 -2.85 11.00 -4.97
C LEU A 287 -3.93 11.00 -6.06
N ARG A 288 -4.29 12.17 -6.58
CA ARG A 288 -5.30 12.31 -7.65
C ARG A 288 -4.88 11.63 -8.94
N MET A 289 -3.63 11.78 -9.35
CA MET A 289 -3.08 11.07 -10.52
C MET A 289 -3.13 9.55 -10.31
N ARG A 290 -2.76 9.06 -9.11
CA ARG A 290 -2.79 7.61 -8.79
C ARG A 290 -4.19 7.02 -8.94
N ILE A 291 -5.24 7.72 -8.52
CA ILE A 291 -6.62 7.23 -8.64
C ILE A 291 -6.93 6.85 -10.09
N SER A 292 -6.64 7.76 -11.03
CA SER A 292 -6.85 7.51 -12.46
C SER A 292 -5.93 6.40 -12.97
N ALA A 293 -4.63 6.48 -12.66
CA ALA A 293 -3.63 5.54 -13.17
C ALA A 293 -3.89 4.08 -12.75
N TYR A 294 -4.35 3.85 -11.52
CA TYR A 294 -4.64 2.50 -11.04
C TYR A 294 -5.90 1.91 -11.71
N ILE A 295 -6.96 2.70 -11.89
CA ILE A 295 -8.18 2.24 -12.56
C ILE A 295 -7.86 1.86 -14.02
N ASP A 296 -7.16 2.73 -14.73
CA ASP A 296 -6.73 2.52 -16.11
C ASP A 296 -5.81 1.29 -16.26
N ALA A 297 -4.81 1.15 -15.39
CA ALA A 297 -3.94 -0.03 -15.38
C ALA A 297 -4.70 -1.33 -15.12
N GLN A 298 -5.68 -1.32 -14.20
CA GLN A 298 -6.51 -2.49 -13.91
C GLN A 298 -7.39 -2.89 -15.10
N GLN A 299 -7.97 -1.92 -15.80
CA GLN A 299 -8.78 -2.19 -16.99
C GLN A 299 -7.95 -2.83 -18.10
N ARG A 300 -6.73 -2.33 -18.35
CA ARG A 300 -5.83 -2.95 -19.34
C ARG A 300 -5.38 -4.35 -18.93
N ARG A 301 -5.13 -4.58 -17.64
CA ARG A 301 -4.54 -5.83 -17.13
C ARG A 301 -5.56 -6.94 -16.93
N LEU A 302 -6.73 -6.61 -16.41
CA LEU A 302 -7.75 -7.56 -15.94
C LEU A 302 -9.08 -7.42 -16.70
N GLY A 303 -9.19 -6.45 -17.61
CA GLY A 303 -10.40 -6.15 -18.35
C GLY A 303 -11.37 -5.21 -17.59
N PRO A 304 -12.44 -4.77 -18.27
CA PRO A 304 -13.40 -3.81 -17.74
C PRO A 304 -14.16 -4.32 -16.51
N ASN A 305 -14.31 -5.64 -16.38
CA ASN A 305 -15.03 -6.30 -15.29
C ASN A 305 -14.12 -6.74 -14.13
N SER A 306 -12.92 -6.15 -14.00
CA SER A 306 -11.95 -6.51 -12.95
C SER A 306 -12.50 -6.46 -11.51
N ARG A 307 -13.53 -5.63 -11.27
CA ARG A 307 -14.25 -5.54 -9.99
C ARG A 307 -15.14 -6.75 -9.67
N LEU A 308 -15.56 -7.50 -10.68
CA LEU A 308 -16.38 -8.71 -10.51
C LEU A 308 -15.55 -9.95 -10.16
N ILE A 309 -14.22 -9.89 -10.35
CA ILE A 309 -13.31 -10.96 -9.93
C ILE A 309 -13.50 -11.18 -8.42
N PRO A 310 -13.66 -12.42 -7.94
CA PRO A 310 -14.04 -12.68 -6.55
C PRO A 310 -13.20 -11.98 -5.49
N ILE A 311 -11.90 -11.82 -5.70
CA ILE A 311 -11.02 -11.14 -4.75
C ILE A 311 -11.24 -9.61 -4.67
N ASN A 312 -11.78 -9.01 -5.72
CA ASN A 312 -12.00 -7.57 -5.86
C ASN A 312 -13.46 -7.17 -5.60
N ASN A 313 -14.36 -8.15 -5.47
CA ASN A 313 -15.78 -7.91 -5.28
C ASN A 313 -16.10 -7.75 -3.78
N PRO A 314 -16.81 -6.69 -3.35
CA PRO A 314 -17.26 -6.58 -1.96
C PRO A 314 -18.24 -7.68 -1.56
N GLU A 315 -19.07 -8.19 -2.47
CA GLU A 315 -20.19 -9.11 -2.19
C GLU A 315 -19.79 -10.58 -1.97
N THR A 316 -18.58 -10.93 -2.39
CA THR A 316 -17.98 -12.25 -2.11
C THR A 316 -17.45 -12.33 -0.68
N ASN A 317 -17.45 -11.21 0.07
CA ASN A 317 -17.08 -11.22 1.47
C ASN A 317 -18.23 -11.70 2.38
N PRO A 318 -18.00 -12.65 3.30
CA PRO A 318 -18.99 -13.10 4.27
C PRO A 318 -19.59 -11.98 5.14
N ASN A 319 -18.84 -10.93 5.45
CA ASN A 319 -19.31 -9.79 6.25
C ASN A 319 -20.30 -8.92 5.46
N PHE A 320 -20.03 -8.67 4.17
CA PHE A 320 -20.92 -7.90 3.31
C PHE A 320 -22.29 -8.60 3.13
N ARG A 321 -22.30 -9.93 3.10
CA ARG A 321 -23.54 -10.75 3.05
C ARG A 321 -24.37 -10.71 4.33
N LYS A 322 -23.80 -10.36 5.49
CA LYS A 322 -24.58 -10.21 6.73
C LYS A 322 -25.35 -8.88 6.79
N GLY A 323 -24.89 -7.85 6.06
CA GLY A 323 -25.50 -6.52 6.02
C GLY A 323 -26.66 -6.35 5.03
N LYS A 324 -26.76 -7.22 4.01
CA LYS A 324 -27.90 -7.30 3.09
C LYS A 324 -28.73 -8.54 3.45
N SER A 325 -30.00 -8.36 3.81
CA SER A 325 -30.94 -9.48 3.96
C SER A 325 -30.90 -10.36 2.71
N GLN A 326 -31.06 -11.68 2.91
CA GLN A 326 -31.01 -12.72 1.90
C GLN A 326 -32.06 -12.50 0.79
N HIS A 327 -31.79 -11.66 -0.20
CA HIS A 327 -32.54 -11.62 -1.44
C HIS A 327 -31.61 -11.29 -2.60
N THR A 328 -30.92 -12.29 -3.12
CA THR A 328 -30.50 -12.28 -4.52
C THR A 328 -30.24 -13.70 -4.99
N ASN A 329 -31.16 -14.19 -5.81
CA ASN A 329 -31.07 -15.46 -6.52
C ASN A 329 -29.85 -15.43 -7.45
N PHE A 330 -28.93 -16.37 -7.28
CA PHE A 330 -27.91 -16.66 -8.26
C PHE A 330 -28.57 -17.32 -9.47
N ILE A 331 -28.71 -16.57 -10.58
CA ILE A 331 -28.87 -17.19 -11.89
C ILE A 331 -27.47 -17.60 -12.34
N GLN A 332 -27.20 -18.91 -12.27
CA GLN A 332 -26.09 -19.53 -13.00
C GLN A 332 -26.35 -19.35 -14.50
N ILE A 333 -25.39 -18.78 -15.22
CA ILE A 333 -25.30 -18.95 -16.66
C ILE A 333 -23.96 -19.63 -16.95
N LEU A 334 -24.07 -20.70 -17.75
CA LEU A 334 -23.07 -21.64 -18.23
C LEU A 334 -21.84 -20.99 -18.87
#